data_AF-A0A4Z1HNN7-F1
#
_entry.id   AF-A0A4Z1HNN7-F1
#
_cell.length_a   1.000
_cell.length_b   1.000
_cell.length_c   1.000
_cell.angle_alpha   90.00
_cell.angle_beta   90.00
_cell.angle_gamma   90.00
#
_symmetry.space_group_name_H-M   'P 1'
#
loop_
_entity.id
_entity.type
_entity.pdbx_description
1 polymer ?
#
loop_
_entity_poly.entity_id
_entity_poly.type
_entity_poly.pdbx_seq_one_letter_code
_entity_poly.pdbx_strand_id
1 'polypeptide(L)'
;MNAFVIPGGKVFVFTGILPIAKTDDGLATVNFPPDLSFIDINLSILQILGHEIAHNIANHSEETMSKTAVFYMPLRILFRFLDTTGYTGGLGEILGALALEFGMNLPASRKQETEADHIGLMIMAKSCYDPHAAVGVWERIQAAEKNAPPEWFSTHPSVGNLILG
;
A
#
# COMPACT_ATOMS: atom_id res chain seq x y z
N MET A 1 9.61 0.48 -6.33
CA MET A 1 9.20 1.84 -6.75
C MET A 1 8.47 2.48 -5.57
N ASN A 2 8.43 3.80 -5.42
CA ASN A 2 7.74 4.38 -4.28
C ASN A 2 7.20 5.79 -4.59
N ALA A 3 6.11 6.16 -3.94
CA ALA A 3 5.61 7.52 -3.79
C ALA A 3 4.97 7.57 -2.40
N PHE A 4 4.96 8.71 -1.73
CA PHE A 4 4.25 8.83 -0.46
C PHE A 4 3.74 10.25 -0.25
N VAL A 5 2.65 10.37 0.50
CA VAL A 5 2.05 11.65 0.84
C VAL A 5 2.19 11.88 2.35
N ILE A 6 2.74 13.04 2.71
CA ILE A 6 2.87 13.43 4.12
C ILE A 6 1.69 14.29 4.58
N PRO A 7 1.41 14.32 5.90
CA PRO A 7 0.41 15.22 6.48
C PRO A 7 0.64 16.68 6.03
N GLY A 8 -0.41 17.31 5.49
CA GLY A 8 -0.33 18.63 4.85
C GLY A 8 -0.42 18.61 3.31
N GLY A 9 -0.70 17.46 2.71
CA GLY A 9 -1.03 17.34 1.28
C GLY A 9 0.16 17.43 0.33
N LYS A 10 1.40 17.30 0.85
CA LYS A 10 2.61 17.29 0.03
C LYS A 10 2.89 15.88 -0.46
N VAL A 11 3.02 15.76 -1.77
CA VAL A 11 3.21 14.50 -2.48
C VAL A 11 4.68 14.36 -2.90
N PHE A 12 5.29 13.23 -2.56
CA PHE A 12 6.65 12.88 -2.99
C PHE A 12 6.59 11.71 -3.97
N VAL A 13 7.19 11.88 -5.14
CA VAL A 13 7.30 10.84 -6.18
C VAL A 13 8.77 10.54 -6.42
N PHE A 14 9.18 9.28 -6.29
CA PHE A 14 10.56 8.90 -6.58
C PHE A 14 10.76 8.78 -8.10
N THR A 15 11.91 9.28 -8.59
CA THR A 15 12.25 9.30 -10.03
C THR A 15 12.32 7.91 -10.66
N GLY A 16 12.47 6.85 -9.86
CA GLY A 16 12.43 5.46 -10.32
C GLY A 16 11.06 5.01 -10.88
N ILE A 17 10.01 5.83 -10.77
CA ILE A 17 8.69 5.57 -11.37
C ILE A 17 8.59 6.04 -12.84
N LEU A 18 9.45 6.99 -13.23
CA LEU A 18 9.44 7.62 -14.55
C LEU A 18 9.68 6.63 -15.71
N PRO A 19 10.59 5.65 -15.61
CA PRO A 19 10.80 4.65 -16.68
C PRO A 19 9.59 3.74 -16.92
N ILE A 20 8.67 3.62 -15.94
CA ILE A 20 7.46 2.80 -16.03
C ILE A 20 6.28 3.59 -16.59
N ALA A 21 6.33 4.92 -16.41
CA ALA A 21 5.42 5.87 -17.04
C ALA A 21 5.70 6.08 -18.55
N LYS A 22 6.77 5.47 -19.10
CA LYS A 22 7.09 5.35 -20.53
C LYS A 22 7.43 6.62 -21.32
N THR A 23 7.45 7.83 -20.75
CA THR A 23 8.01 8.99 -21.49
C THR A 23 8.81 9.97 -20.64
N ASP A 24 9.80 10.60 -21.28
CA ASP A 24 10.86 11.42 -20.67
C ASP A 24 10.50 12.92 -20.52
N ASP A 25 9.30 13.36 -20.88
CA ASP A 25 8.83 14.74 -20.65
C ASP A 25 7.39 14.72 -20.12
N GLY A 26 7.16 15.10 -18.86
CA GLY A 26 5.80 15.16 -18.34
C GLY A 26 5.63 15.31 -16.82
N LEU A 27 6.40 16.19 -16.18
CA LEU A 27 6.22 16.52 -14.76
C LEU A 27 5.32 17.77 -14.57
N ALA A 28 4.13 17.78 -15.18
CA ALA A 28 2.96 18.61 -14.81
C ALA A 28 1.89 18.56 -15.91
N THR A 29 0.63 18.28 -15.59
CA THR A 29 -0.45 19.29 -15.54
C THR A 29 -1.84 18.64 -15.37
N VAL A 30 -2.64 19.29 -14.53
CA VAL A 30 -4.10 19.23 -14.54
C VAL A 30 -4.60 19.83 -15.88
N ASN A 31 -5.59 19.16 -16.51
CA ASN A 31 -6.41 19.49 -17.71
C ASN A 31 -6.03 18.89 -19.10
N PHE A 32 -6.84 17.92 -19.55
CA PHE A 32 -7.60 17.80 -20.84
C PHE A 32 -6.89 18.07 -22.21
N PRO A 33 -7.35 17.46 -23.35
CA PRO A 33 -7.44 16.07 -23.86
C PRO A 33 -6.45 15.83 -25.06
N PRO A 34 -6.69 14.82 -25.94
CA PRO A 34 -6.09 13.50 -26.01
C PRO A 34 -4.85 13.41 -26.94
N ASP A 35 -3.72 13.01 -26.39
CA ASP A 35 -2.71 12.28 -27.16
C ASP A 35 -2.32 11.06 -26.33
N LEU A 36 -2.47 9.86 -26.91
CA LEU A 36 -2.50 8.58 -26.19
C LEU A 36 -1.19 8.28 -25.43
N SER A 37 -0.07 8.88 -25.85
CA SER A 37 1.23 8.76 -25.17
C SER A 37 1.35 9.59 -23.89
N PHE A 38 0.64 10.72 -23.78
CA PHE A 38 0.63 11.57 -22.58
C PHE A 38 -0.40 11.11 -21.53
N ILE A 39 -1.43 10.37 -21.95
CA ILE A 39 -2.45 9.79 -21.07
C ILE A 39 -1.83 8.73 -20.13
N ASP A 40 -0.92 7.89 -20.63
CA ASP A 40 -0.36 6.78 -19.86
C ASP A 40 0.48 7.21 -18.64
N ILE A 41 1.19 8.35 -18.75
CA ILE A 41 1.97 8.92 -17.64
C ILE A 41 1.04 9.46 -16.55
N ASN A 42 0.05 10.26 -16.95
CA ASN A 42 -0.90 10.88 -16.04
C ASN A 42 -1.71 9.81 -15.30
N LEU A 43 -2.08 8.72 -15.99
CA LEU A 43 -2.73 7.56 -15.38
C LEU A 43 -1.84 6.82 -14.39
N SER A 44 -0.58 6.58 -14.73
CA SER A 44 0.37 5.87 -13.84
C SER A 44 0.64 6.67 -12.57
N ILE A 45 0.87 7.98 -12.72
CA ILE A 45 1.06 8.89 -11.58
C ILE A 45 -0.23 8.99 -10.77
N LEU A 46 -1.39 9.13 -11.40
CA LEU A 46 -2.66 9.24 -10.69
C LEU A 46 -3.04 7.96 -9.96
N GLN A 47 -2.75 6.78 -10.51
CA GLN A 47 -2.98 5.50 -9.83
C GLN A 47 -2.14 5.42 -8.55
N ILE A 48 -0.84 5.68 -8.67
CA ILE A 48 0.10 5.58 -7.54
C ILE A 48 -0.22 6.65 -6.49
N LEU A 49 -0.43 7.90 -6.91
CA LEU A 49 -0.78 8.99 -5.99
C LEU A 49 -2.17 8.82 -5.40
N GLY A 50 -3.13 8.31 -6.18
CA GLY A 50 -4.48 8.01 -5.71
C GLY A 50 -4.46 6.96 -4.60
N HIS A 51 -3.64 5.93 -4.75
CA HIS A 51 -3.40 4.91 -3.72
C HIS A 51 -2.77 5.53 -2.45
N GLU A 52 -1.73 6.35 -2.57
CA GLU A 52 -1.10 7.02 -1.41
C GLU A 52 -2.02 8.03 -0.70
N ILE A 53 -2.81 8.77 -1.48
CA ILE A 53 -3.84 9.67 -0.96
C ILE A 53 -4.91 8.85 -0.26
N ALA A 54 -5.28 7.69 -0.79
CA ALA A 54 -6.26 6.81 -0.18
C ALA A 54 -5.81 6.29 1.20
N HIS A 55 -4.54 5.92 1.37
CA HIS A 55 -4.00 5.56 2.70
C HIS A 55 -4.17 6.69 3.73
N ASN A 56 -4.02 7.94 3.28
CA ASN A 56 -4.23 9.11 4.14
C ASN A 56 -5.72 9.37 4.40
N ILE A 57 -6.58 9.31 3.37
CA ILE A 57 -8.03 9.50 3.52
C ILE A 57 -8.63 8.45 4.46
N ALA A 58 -8.18 7.20 4.35
CA ALA A 58 -8.61 6.09 5.18
C ALA A 58 -7.87 6.01 6.53
N ASN A 59 -6.93 6.91 6.80
CA ASN A 59 -6.14 6.98 8.03
C ASN A 59 -5.47 5.65 8.42
N HIS A 60 -5.00 4.86 7.45
CA HIS A 60 -4.45 3.52 7.70
C HIS A 60 -3.26 3.52 8.67
N SER A 61 -2.42 4.56 8.63
CA SER A 61 -1.31 4.73 9.60
C SER A 61 -1.83 4.88 11.03
N GLU A 62 -2.86 5.71 11.22
CA GLU A 62 -3.48 5.95 12.53
C GLU A 62 -4.21 4.70 13.02
N GLU A 63 -4.89 3.99 12.12
CA GLU A 63 -5.55 2.74 12.42
C GLU A 63 -4.54 1.67 12.89
N THR A 64 -3.41 1.54 12.19
CA THR A 64 -2.33 0.60 12.55
C THR A 64 -1.67 0.97 13.88
N MET A 65 -1.41 2.26 14.11
CA MET A 65 -0.89 2.75 15.40
C MET A 65 -1.87 2.49 16.54
N SER A 66 -3.16 2.77 16.32
CA SER A 66 -4.23 2.56 17.29
C SER A 66 -4.38 1.07 17.62
N LYS A 67 -4.43 0.19 16.60
CA LYS A 67 -4.47 -1.27 16.78
C LYS A 67 -3.26 -1.78 17.56
N THR A 68 -2.08 -1.23 17.27
CA THR A 68 -0.87 -1.59 17.99
C THR A 68 -0.96 -1.24 19.47
N ALA A 69 -1.40 -0.02 19.79
CA ALA A 69 -1.52 0.42 21.18
C ALA A 69 -2.63 -0.31 21.94
N VAL A 70 -3.80 -0.51 21.32
CA VAL A 70 -5.03 -1.00 21.98
C VAL A 70 -5.10 -2.52 22.00
N PHE A 71 -4.64 -3.22 20.96
CA PHE A 71 -4.75 -4.67 20.86
C PHE A 71 -3.40 -5.38 21.00
N TYR A 72 -2.39 -5.00 20.21
CA TYR A 72 -1.15 -5.77 20.13
C TYR A 72 -0.27 -5.62 21.36
N MET A 73 -0.12 -4.41 21.89
CA MET A 73 0.68 -4.16 23.10
C MET A 73 0.14 -4.92 24.32
N PRO A 74 -1.17 -4.85 24.66
CA PRO A 74 -1.72 -5.63 25.76
C PRO A 74 -1.55 -7.14 25.57
N LEU A 75 -1.76 -7.65 24.36
CA LEU A 75 -1.57 -9.07 24.07
C LEU A 75 -0.10 -9.51 24.21
N ARG A 76 0.85 -8.68 23.77
CA ARG A 76 2.29 -8.93 23.99
C ARG A 76 2.64 -8.98 25.47
N ILE A 77 2.12 -8.04 26.27
CA ILE A 77 2.31 -8.04 27.72
C ILE A 77 1.73 -9.31 28.35
N LEU A 78 0.54 -9.73 27.92
CA LEU A 78 -0.09 -10.96 28.38
C LEU A 78 0.77 -12.20 28.09
N PHE A 79 1.26 -12.35 26.86
CA PHE A 79 2.12 -13.48 26.49
C PHE A 79 3.43 -13.50 27.28
N ARG A 80 4.05 -12.34 27.49
CA ARG A 80 5.24 -12.21 28.33
C ARG A 80 4.94 -12.51 29.81
N PHE A 81 3.76 -12.16 30.30
CA PHE A 81 3.34 -12.56 31.64
C PHE A 81 3.16 -14.08 31.76
N LEU A 82 2.52 -14.71 30.76
CA LEU A 82 2.35 -16.17 30.73
C LEU A 82 3.69 -16.92 30.74
N ASP A 83 4.74 -16.36 30.12
CA ASP A 83 6.10 -16.91 30.22
C ASP A 83 6.60 -17.00 31.66
N THR A 84 6.30 -16.01 32.50
CA THR A 84 6.71 -16.03 33.92
C THR A 84 5.99 -17.11 34.74
N THR A 85 4.84 -17.59 34.26
CA THR A 85 4.06 -18.65 34.93
C THR A 85 4.50 -20.06 34.54
N GLY A 86 5.35 -20.19 33.51
CA GLY A 86 5.79 -21.48 32.96
C GLY A 86 4.77 -22.17 32.03
N TYR A 87 3.57 -21.62 31.86
CA TYR A 87 2.50 -22.19 31.03
C TYR A 87 2.91 -22.35 29.55
N THR A 88 3.74 -21.43 29.05
CA THR A 88 4.22 -21.35 27.67
C THR A 88 5.64 -21.91 27.48
N GLY A 89 6.27 -22.41 28.54
CA GLY A 89 7.66 -22.88 28.51
C GLY A 89 8.69 -21.80 28.14
N GLY A 90 8.37 -20.52 28.34
CA GLY A 90 9.24 -19.39 27.99
C GLY A 90 9.22 -18.98 26.51
N LEU A 91 8.30 -19.54 25.70
CA LEU A 91 8.15 -19.23 24.28
C LEU A 91 6.91 -18.37 23.96
N GLY A 92 6.16 -17.95 24.98
CA GLY A 92 4.92 -17.19 24.88
C GLY A 92 5.10 -15.89 24.12
N GLU A 93 6.14 -15.11 24.41
CA GLU A 93 6.43 -13.86 23.69
C GLU A 93 6.66 -14.10 22.19
N ILE A 94 7.42 -15.15 21.82
CA ILE A 94 7.71 -15.49 20.42
C ILE A 94 6.46 -16.01 19.71
N LEU A 95 5.76 -16.97 20.31
CA LEU A 95 4.55 -17.56 19.74
C LEU A 95 3.42 -16.52 19.63
N GLY A 96 3.30 -15.65 20.64
CA GLY A 96 2.37 -14.53 20.64
C GLY A 96 2.67 -13.52 19.55
N ALA A 97 3.95 -13.16 19.36
CA ALA A 97 4.36 -12.28 18.27
C ALA A 97 4.03 -12.86 16.89
N LEU A 98 4.32 -14.15 16.66
CA LEU A 98 3.97 -14.83 15.40
C LEU A 98 2.46 -14.91 15.21
N ALA A 99 1.69 -15.25 16.25
CA ALA A 99 0.24 -15.32 16.16
C ALA A 99 -0.39 -13.97 15.81
N LEU A 100 0.07 -12.88 16.44
CA LEU A 100 -0.39 -11.53 16.13
C LEU A 100 -0.01 -11.12 14.71
N GLU A 101 1.21 -11.43 14.28
CA GLU A 101 1.69 -11.07 12.95
C GLU A 101 0.84 -11.74 11.86
N PHE A 102 0.76 -13.07 11.89
CA PHE A 102 0.08 -13.83 10.85
C PHE A 102 -1.45 -13.81 10.98
N GLY A 103 -1.97 -13.71 12.20
CA GLY A 103 -3.41 -13.76 12.46
C GLY A 103 -4.11 -12.39 12.39
N MET A 104 -3.39 -11.30 12.65
CA MET A 104 -4.00 -9.97 12.73
C MET A 104 -3.31 -8.94 11.83
N ASN A 105 -1.98 -8.81 11.87
CA ASN A 105 -1.27 -7.78 11.09
C ASN A 105 -1.38 -8.01 9.59
N LEU A 106 -0.98 -9.18 9.08
CA LEU A 106 -1.00 -9.42 7.63
C LEU A 106 -2.40 -9.32 7.03
N PRO A 107 -3.45 -9.94 7.64
CA PRO A 107 -4.80 -9.80 7.10
C PRO A 107 -5.30 -8.36 7.17
N ALA A 108 -4.96 -7.60 8.22
CA ALA A 108 -5.34 -6.20 8.33
C ALA A 108 -4.63 -5.34 7.27
N SER A 109 -3.33 -5.52 7.08
CA SER A 109 -2.56 -4.83 6.05
C SER A 109 -3.14 -5.09 4.66
N ARG A 110 -3.43 -6.35 4.30
CA ARG A 110 -4.05 -6.68 3.00
C ARG A 110 -5.39 -5.98 2.78
N LYS A 111 -6.22 -5.85 3.83
CA LYS A 111 -7.49 -5.11 3.75
C LYS A 111 -7.25 -3.62 3.51
N GLN A 112 -6.26 -3.01 4.17
CA GLN A 112 -5.89 -1.61 3.99
C GLN A 112 -5.43 -1.34 2.55
N GLU A 113 -4.61 -2.21 1.96
CA GLU A 113 -4.21 -2.08 0.55
C GLU A 113 -5.40 -2.18 -0.41
N THR A 114 -6.31 -3.14 -0.18
CA THR A 114 -7.52 -3.32 -1.01
C THR A 114 -8.43 -2.09 -0.93
N GLU A 115 -8.59 -1.51 0.26
CA GLU A 115 -9.35 -0.28 0.46
C GLU A 115 -8.67 0.92 -0.20
N ALA A 116 -7.35 1.03 -0.09
CA ALA A 116 -6.57 2.08 -0.72
C ALA A 116 -6.69 2.03 -2.25
N ASP A 117 -6.62 0.83 -2.84
CA ASP A 117 -6.83 0.64 -4.28
C ASP A 117 -8.25 1.00 -4.72
N HIS A 118 -9.26 0.59 -3.96
CA HIS A 118 -10.64 0.91 -4.26
C HIS A 118 -10.88 2.44 -4.26
N ILE A 119 -10.39 3.14 -3.24
CA ILE A 119 -10.48 4.59 -3.15
C ILE A 119 -9.64 5.27 -4.25
N GLY A 120 -8.46 4.74 -4.57
CA GLY A 120 -7.63 5.21 -5.67
C GLY A 120 -8.37 5.16 -7.02
N LEU A 121 -9.03 4.05 -7.32
CA LEU A 121 -9.87 3.91 -8.53
C LEU A 121 -11.06 4.89 -8.53
N MET A 122 -11.68 5.14 -7.37
CA MET A 122 -12.72 6.16 -7.24
C MET A 122 -12.18 7.57 -7.50
N ILE A 123 -10.97 7.88 -7.03
CA ILE A 123 -10.30 9.17 -7.29
C ILE A 123 -10.01 9.32 -8.79
N MET A 124 -9.57 8.26 -9.47
CA MET A 124 -9.39 8.26 -10.92
C MET A 124 -10.70 8.56 -11.66
N ALA A 125 -11.77 7.85 -11.32
CA ALA A 125 -13.09 8.07 -11.92
C ALA A 125 -13.58 9.51 -11.71
N LYS A 126 -13.44 10.05 -10.49
CA LYS A 126 -13.81 11.44 -10.16
C LYS A 126 -12.96 12.48 -10.87
N SER A 127 -11.73 12.12 -11.25
CA SER A 127 -10.81 13.00 -11.98
C SER A 127 -10.97 12.88 -13.51
N CYS A 128 -12.05 12.24 -13.98
CA CYS A 128 -12.36 12.01 -15.39
C CYS A 128 -11.35 11.11 -16.13
N TYR A 129 -10.69 10.21 -15.42
CA TYR A 129 -9.85 9.15 -16.00
C TYR A 129 -10.59 7.81 -15.99
N ASP A 130 -10.26 6.93 -16.94
CA ASP A 130 -10.79 5.56 -17.00
C ASP A 130 -10.11 4.68 -15.92
N PRO A 131 -10.84 4.19 -14.90
CA PRO A 131 -10.28 3.32 -13.87
C PRO A 131 -9.79 1.97 -14.43
N HIS A 132 -10.32 1.52 -15.57
CA HIS A 132 -9.86 0.27 -16.19
C HIS A 132 -8.41 0.37 -16.69
N ALA A 133 -7.93 1.57 -17.01
CA ALA A 133 -6.56 1.78 -17.43
C ALA A 133 -5.53 1.53 -16.30
N ALA A 134 -5.98 1.49 -15.04
CA ALA A 134 -5.13 1.13 -13.89
C ALA A 134 -4.57 -0.29 -14.00
N VAL A 135 -5.31 -1.23 -14.62
CA VAL A 135 -4.86 -2.62 -14.81
C VAL A 135 -3.55 -2.67 -15.58
N GLY A 136 -3.44 -1.90 -16.67
CA GLY A 136 -2.22 -1.84 -17.47
C GLY A 136 -1.04 -1.20 -16.73
N VAL A 137 -1.30 -0.30 -15.77
CA VAL A 137 -0.26 0.28 -14.89
C VAL A 137 0.27 -0.80 -13.95
N TRP A 138 -0.63 -1.55 -13.32
CA TRP A 138 -0.28 -2.61 -12.39
C TRP A 138 0.47 -3.77 -13.04
N GLU A 139 0.10 -4.16 -14.26
CA GLU A 139 0.84 -5.15 -15.04
C GLU A 139 2.29 -4.72 -15.31
N ARG A 140 2.51 -3.42 -15.58
CA ARG A 140 3.86 -2.87 -15.78
C ARG A 140 4.66 -2.81 -14.48
N ILE A 141 4.02 -2.44 -13.38
CA ILE A 141 4.64 -2.46 -12.04
C ILE A 141 5.07 -3.89 -11.69
N GLN A 142 4.17 -4.88 -11.83
CA GLN A 142 4.51 -6.30 -11.61
C GLN A 142 5.65 -6.78 -12.51
N ALA A 143 5.65 -6.39 -13.78
CA ALA A 143 6.72 -6.75 -14.71
C ALA A 143 8.08 -6.15 -14.30
N ALA A 144 8.09 -4.94 -13.74
CA ALA A 144 9.28 -4.28 -13.21
C ALA A 144 9.74 -4.86 -11.85
N GLU A 145 8.82 -5.47 -11.09
CA GLU A 145 9.08 -6.07 -9.77
C GLU A 145 9.52 -7.53 -9.82
N LYS A 146 9.87 -8.09 -10.99
CA LYS A 146 10.33 -9.49 -11.12
C LYS A 146 11.51 -9.90 -10.22
N ASN A 147 12.24 -8.94 -9.64
CA ASN A 147 13.31 -9.15 -8.65
C ASN A 147 13.06 -8.41 -7.33
N ALA A 148 11.79 -8.09 -7.01
CA ALA A 148 11.44 -7.40 -5.78
C ALA A 148 11.76 -8.25 -4.55
N PRO A 149 12.13 -7.61 -3.42
CA PRO A 149 12.28 -8.32 -2.15
C PRO A 149 10.97 -9.05 -1.78
N PRO A 150 11.04 -10.11 -0.95
CA PRO A 150 9.86 -10.83 -0.48
C PRO A 150 8.77 -9.86 0.01
N GLU A 151 7.48 -10.15 -0.24
CA GLU A 151 6.32 -9.28 0.12
C GLU A 151 6.39 -8.70 1.54
N TRP A 152 6.96 -9.46 2.48
CA TRP A 152 7.22 -9.11 3.87
C TRP A 152 8.14 -7.89 4.10
N PHE A 153 8.92 -7.53 3.08
CA PHE A 153 9.91 -6.45 3.11
C PHE A 153 9.50 -5.23 2.26
N SER A 154 8.38 -5.32 1.55
CA SER A 154 7.84 -4.22 0.75
C SER A 154 6.88 -3.38 1.58
N THR A 155 6.89 -2.05 1.40
CA THR A 155 5.91 -1.16 2.05
C THR A 155 4.50 -1.37 1.51
N HIS A 156 4.39 -1.93 0.30
CA HIS A 156 3.15 -2.43 -0.30
C HIS A 156 3.42 -3.84 -0.87
N PRO A 157 2.62 -4.87 -0.54
CA PRO A 157 2.75 -6.20 -1.12
C PRO A 157 2.59 -6.15 -2.65
N SER A 158 3.36 -6.95 -3.39
CA SER A 158 3.24 -6.95 -4.85
C SER A 158 1.88 -7.50 -5.29
N VAL A 159 1.42 -7.00 -6.44
CA VAL A 159 0.05 -7.07 -6.98
C VAL A 159 -0.43 -8.50 -7.34
N GLY A 160 0.24 -9.55 -6.86
CA GLY A 160 -0.08 -10.94 -7.16
C GLY A 160 -1.45 -11.42 -6.66
N ASN A 161 -2.12 -10.65 -5.78
CA ASN A 161 -3.45 -11.00 -5.23
C ASN A 161 -4.57 -10.00 -5.58
N LEU A 162 -4.30 -8.95 -6.37
CA LEU A 162 -5.22 -7.82 -6.53
C LEU A 162 -6.13 -7.87 -7.77
N ILE A 163 -6.02 -8.92 -8.60
CA ILE A 163 -6.80 -9.05 -9.85
C ILE A 163 -7.73 -10.28 -9.87
N LEU A 164 -7.71 -11.16 -8.85
CA LEU A 164 -8.47 -12.42 -8.86
C LEU A 164 -9.42 -12.62 -7.66
N GLY A 165 -9.80 -11.54 -6.97
CA GLY A 165 -10.82 -11.56 -5.90
C GLY A 165 -12.18 -11.09 -6.39
#